data_AF-A0A6A3L1C6-F1
#
_entry.id   AF-A0A6A3L1C6-F1
#
_cell.length_a   1.000
_cell.length_b   1.000
_cell.length_c   1.000
_cell.angle_alpha   90.00
_cell.angle_beta   90.00
_cell.angle_gamma   90.00
#
_symmetry.space_group_name_H-M   'P 1'
#
loop_
_entity.id
_entity.type
_entity.pdbx_description
1 polymer ?
#
loop_
_entity_poly.entity_id
_entity_poly.type
_entity_poly.pdbx_seq_one_letter_code
_entity_poly.pdbx_strand_id
1 'polypeptide(L)' 'MASKGTSLWRMAGVSYLQYVNKSAGVLRAALQEPVKSTVQARSNVEFAGFKWANGDRGERVDVGSIKTIAEAFKKA' A
#
# COMPACT_ATOMS: atom_id res chain seq x y z
N MET A 1 -13.78 11.44 22.43
CA MET A 1 -14.29 12.53 21.57
C MET A 1 -13.41 12.61 20.33
N ALA A 2 -13.87 12.12 19.17
CA ALA A 2 -13.11 12.28 17.93
C ALA A 2 -12.96 13.79 17.67
N SER A 3 -11.72 14.26 17.60
CA SER A 3 -11.39 15.62 17.18
C SER A 3 -12.18 15.94 15.92
N LYS A 4 -13.03 16.98 15.97
CA LYS A 4 -13.98 17.38 14.93
C LYS A 4 -13.35 17.29 13.53
N GLY A 5 -13.93 16.44 12.66
CA GLY A 5 -13.85 16.60 11.21
C GLY A 5 -12.88 15.71 10.42
N THR A 6 -12.39 14.59 10.95
CA THR A 6 -11.52 13.69 10.18
C THR A 6 -12.00 12.23 10.20
N SER A 7 -11.69 11.49 9.13
CA SER A 7 -12.08 10.09 8.95
C SER A 7 -11.23 9.14 9.80
N LEU A 8 -11.81 8.01 10.21
CA LEU A 8 -11.14 7.02 11.09
C LEU A 8 -9.79 6.54 10.53
N TRP A 9 -9.69 6.37 9.21
CA TRP A 9 -8.43 5.96 8.57
C TRP A 9 -7.34 7.04 8.63
N ARG A 10 -7.71 8.33 8.62
CA ARG A 10 -6.75 9.43 8.83
C ARG A 10 -6.25 9.45 10.27
N MET A 11 -7.14 9.23 11.24
CA MET A 11 -6.76 9.12 12.65
C MET A 11 -5.80 7.96 12.90
N ALA A 12 -5.94 6.87 12.15
CA ALA A 12 -5.04 5.71 12.19
C ALA A 12 -3.71 5.93 11.44
N GLY A 13 -3.42 7.14 10.95
CA GLY A 13 -2.19 7.46 10.22
C GLY A 13 -2.12 6.83 8.82
N VAL A 14 -3.25 6.41 8.26
CA VAL A 14 -3.32 5.80 6.92
C VAL A 14 -3.53 6.92 5.89
N SER A 15 -2.72 6.94 4.84
CA SER A 15 -2.94 7.85 3.71
C SER A 15 -4.21 7.48 2.95
N TYR A 16 -4.81 8.45 2.25
CA TYR A 16 -6.00 8.20 1.43
C TYR A 16 -5.77 7.10 0.39
N LEU A 17 -4.60 7.08 -0.27
CA LEU A 17 -4.24 6.06 -1.26
C LEU A 17 -4.15 4.67 -0.63
N GLN A 18 -3.57 4.55 0.57
CA GLN A 18 -3.53 3.27 1.29
C GLN A 18 -4.94 2.81 1.68
N TYR A 19 -5.82 3.72 2.10
CA TYR A 19 -7.20 3.38 2.45
C TYR A 19 -7.98 2.88 1.22
N VAL A 20 -8.01 3.64 0.13
CA VAL A 20 -8.78 3.28 -1.07
C VAL A 20 -8.27 1.98 -1.70
N ASN A 21 -6.96 1.78 -1.79
CA ASN A 21 -6.40 0.55 -2.36
C ASN A 21 -6.70 -0.68 -1.50
N LYS A 22 -6.67 -0.56 -0.16
CA LYS A 22 -7.09 -1.64 0.74
C LYS A 22 -8.57 -1.98 0.56
N SER A 23 -9.44 -0.97 0.53
CA SER A 23 -10.88 -1.16 0.31
C SER A 23 -11.17 -1.81 -1.05
N ALA A 24 -10.45 -1.40 -2.11
CA ALA A 24 -10.56 -2.00 -3.43
C ALA A 24 -10.09 -3.47 -3.45
N GLY A 25 -9.04 -3.81 -2.71
CA GLY A 25 -8.59 -5.19 -2.55
C GLY A 25 -9.65 -6.09 -1.92
N VAL A 26 -10.31 -5.61 -0.85
CA VAL A 26 -11.43 -6.32 -0.20
C VAL A 26 -12.58 -6.51 -1.18
N LEU A 27 -12.94 -5.47 -1.94
CA LEU A 27 -14.01 -5.56 -2.94
C LEU A 27 -13.71 -6.61 -4.02
N ARG A 28 -12.49 -6.62 -4.56
CA ARG A 28 -12.09 -7.60 -5.59
C ARG A 28 -12.12 -9.04 -5.08
N ALA A 29 -11.75 -9.25 -3.81
CA ALA A 29 -11.79 -10.58 -3.19
C ALA A 29 -13.21 -11.12 -3.00
N ALA A 30 -14.19 -10.23 -2.85
CA ALA A 30 -15.61 -10.53 -2.67
C ALA A 30 -16.38 -10.77 -3.99
N LEU A 31 -15.75 -10.57 -5.15
CA LEU A 31 -16.38 -10.84 -6.45
C LEU A 31 -16.54 -12.34 -6.70
N GLN A 32 -17.50 -12.69 -7.57
CA GLN A 32 -17.72 -14.05 -8.04
C GLN A 32 -16.76 -14.41 -9.20
N GLU A 33 -16.46 -15.68 -9.36
CA GLU A 33 -15.76 -16.18 -10.55
C GLU A 33 -16.65 -16.09 -11.80
N PRO A 34 -16.09 -15.80 -12.99
CA PRO A 34 -14.66 -15.67 -13.32
C PRO A 34 -14.10 -14.25 -13.16
N VAL A 35 -14.93 -13.27 -12.81
CA VAL A 35 -14.51 -11.86 -12.78
C VAL A 35 -13.42 -11.65 -11.73
N LYS A 36 -13.57 -12.28 -10.57
CA LYS A 36 -12.59 -12.25 -9.48
C LYS A 36 -11.17 -12.57 -9.97
N SER A 37 -10.94 -13.73 -10.59
CA SER A 37 -9.61 -14.12 -11.09
C SER A 37 -9.03 -13.11 -12.09
N THR A 38 -9.85 -12.53 -12.97
CA THR A 38 -9.37 -11.51 -13.94
C THR A 38 -8.96 -10.19 -13.29
N VAL A 39 -9.68 -9.74 -12.26
CA VAL A 39 -9.39 -8.44 -11.61
C VAL A 39 -8.41 -8.55 -10.45
N GLN A 40 -8.21 -9.74 -9.90
CA GLN A 40 -7.35 -9.96 -8.74
C GLN A 40 -5.90 -9.62 -9.04
N ALA A 41 -5.42 -9.93 -10.25
CA ALA A 41 -4.07 -9.57 -10.72
C ALA A 41 -3.79 -8.06 -10.66
N ARG A 42 -4.82 -7.19 -10.74
CA ARG A 42 -4.66 -5.73 -10.63
C ARG A 42 -4.27 -5.26 -9.23
N SER A 43 -4.24 -6.16 -8.26
CA SER A 43 -3.83 -5.86 -6.88
C SER A 43 -2.38 -6.25 -6.61
N ASN A 44 -1.69 -6.87 -7.59
CA ASN A 44 -0.29 -7.26 -7.46
C ASN A 44 0.59 -6.01 -7.45
N VAL A 45 1.60 -6.03 -6.58
CA VAL A 45 2.57 -4.94 -6.41
C VAL A 45 3.95 -5.57 -6.57
N GLU A 46 4.62 -5.27 -7.68
CA GLU A 46 5.95 -5.78 -8.01
C GLU A 46 6.85 -4.61 -8.37
N PHE A 47 7.46 -4.00 -7.36
CA PHE A 47 8.37 -2.87 -7.55
C PHE A 47 9.73 -3.17 -6.95
N ALA A 48 10.75 -2.44 -7.39
CA ALA A 48 12.06 -2.42 -6.76
C ALA A 48 12.33 -1.01 -6.26
N GLY A 49 12.57 -0.86 -4.97
CA GLY A 49 12.92 0.41 -4.33
C GLY A 49 14.42 0.49 -4.06
N PHE A 50 14.97 1.69 -4.16
CA PHE A 50 16.34 1.99 -3.74
C PHE A 50 16.30 3.25 -2.87
N LYS A 51 16.84 3.17 -1.66
CA LYS A 51 17.01 4.36 -0.83
C LYS A 51 18.33 5.04 -1.21
N TRP A 52 18.26 6.25 -1.73
CA TRP A 52 19.44 7.06 -1.98
C TRP A 52 19.73 7.94 -0.77
N ALA A 53 20.99 8.04 -0.37
CA ALA A 53 21.45 8.92 0.70
C ALA A 53 22.83 9.45 0.35
N ASN A 54 23.04 10.76 0.48
CA ASN A 54 24.33 11.42 0.23
C ASN A 54 24.97 11.11 -1.14
N GLY A 55 24.14 10.86 -2.16
CA GLY A 55 24.62 10.54 -3.52
C GLY A 55 24.87 9.05 -3.77
N ASP A 56 24.89 8.23 -2.71
CA ASP A 56 25.07 6.78 -2.84
C ASP A 56 23.72 6.05 -2.93
N ARG A 57 23.66 5.08 -3.84
CA ARG A 57 22.52 4.18 -3.98
C ARG A 57 22.59 3.09 -2.92
N GLY A 58 21.60 3.03 -2.05
CA GLY A 58 21.43 1.95 -1.08
C GLY A 58 21.02 0.62 -1.72
N GLU A 59 20.78 -0.38 -0.87
CA GLU A 59 20.41 -1.73 -1.29
C GLU A 59 19.09 -1.77 -2.06
N ARG A 60 18.99 -2.72 -3.00
CA ARG A 60 17.74 -3.01 -3.70
C ARG A 60 16.77 -3.65 -2.72
N VAL A 61 15.61 -3.05 -2.57
CA VAL A 61 14.49 -3.63 -1.83
C VAL A 61 13.44 -4.09 -2.83
N ASP A 62 13.26 -5.39 -2.96
CA ASP A 62 12.13 -5.94 -3.72
C ASP A 62 10.84 -5.75 -2.92
N VAL A 63 9.91 -5.03 -3.53
CA VAL A 63 8.62 -4.68 -2.97
C VAL A 63 7.57 -5.59 -3.58
N GLY A 64 7.18 -6.61 -2.82
CA GLY A 64 6.00 -7.43 -3.09
C GLY A 64 4.71 -6.90 -2.45
N SER A 65 4.80 -5.87 -1.59
CA SER A 65 3.62 -5.33 -0.91
C SER A 65 3.80 -3.89 -0.42
N ILE A 66 2.67 -3.18 -0.25
CA ILE A 66 2.65 -1.82 0.31
C ILE A 66 3.23 -1.78 1.75
N LYS A 67 3.12 -2.88 2.51
CA LYS A 67 3.71 -2.99 3.86
C LYS A 67 5.23 -3.01 3.80
N THR A 68 5.78 -3.76 2.85
CA THR A 68 7.22 -3.89 2.63
C THR A 68 7.86 -2.53 2.30
N ILE A 69 7.22 -1.69 1.48
CA ILE A 69 7.67 -0.30 1.27
C ILE A 69 7.65 0.48 2.59
N ALA A 70 6.53 0.44 3.32
CA ALA A 70 6.38 1.25 4.52
C ALA A 70 7.41 0.89 5.59
N GLU A 71 7.82 -0.37 5.68
CA GLU A 71 8.87 -0.85 6.58
C GLU A 71 10.28 -0.48 6.07
N ALA A 72 10.58 -0.74 4.80
CA ALA A 72 11.88 -0.47 4.20
C ALA A 72 12.27 1.02 4.24
N PHE A 73 11.29 1.91 4.12
CA PHE A 73 11.51 3.36 4.08
C PHE A 73 11.08 4.10 5.37
N LYS A 74 10.73 3.37 6.46
CA LYS A 74 10.26 3.97 7.72
C LYS A 74 11.31 4.80 8.48
N LYS A 75 12.59 4.66 8.15
CA LYS A 75 13.69 5.42 8.77
C LYS A 75 14.04 6.63 7.93
N ALA A 76 13.56 7.79 8.35
CA ALA A 76 14.26 9.07 8.26
C ALA A 76 14.06 9.79 9.60
#